data_AF-A0A2D2C773-F1
#
_entry.id   AF-A0A2D2C773-F1
#
_cell.length_a   1.000
_cell.length_b   1.000
_cell.length_c   1.000
_cell.angle_alpha   90.00
_cell.angle_beta   90.00
_cell.angle_gamma   90.00
#
_symmetry.space_group_name_H-M   'P 1'
#
loop_
_entity.id
_entity.type
_entity.pdbx_description
1 polymer ?
#
loop_
_entity_poly.entity_id
_entity_poly.type
_entity_poly.pdbx_seq_one_letter_code
_entity_poly.pdbx_strand_id
1 'polypeptide(L)'
;MTRIPGTSTPLPEWAVSRATEKAARHRRGWPLWTALLGFALGGFFDGILLHQILQWHHLLSLVPGMADLRLQVLWDGYFHALMYLLAAVALWGLWRAPVRGGTWAMLGLLACGFGAWHVVDAVLSHWLLGLHRIRLDTARPLAWDLGWMVGFGLLPMALGWWLWRRPQGGPPPSGPALAMLALAVLGTGAWAARPPPDQPFTTVVFAPGTDAEAALRAAGLGQVERVWSDPSGVAVLRLGDDDNAWRLYRHGAILVSGAGVPAGCLNWSRA
;
A
#
# COMPACT_ATOMS: atom_id res chain seq x y z
N MET A 1 -29.77 31.56 -9.16
CA MET A 1 -29.69 32.51 -8.03
C MET A 1 -29.91 31.74 -6.74
N THR A 2 -28.87 31.54 -5.94
CA THR A 2 -28.96 30.93 -4.60
C THR A 2 -29.51 31.97 -3.61
N ARG A 3 -30.63 31.66 -2.94
CA ARG A 3 -31.27 32.52 -1.92
C ARG A 3 -31.06 31.93 -0.52
N ILE A 4 -31.18 32.77 0.51
CA ILE A 4 -31.23 32.31 1.91
C ILE A 4 -32.57 31.59 2.12
N PRO A 5 -32.60 30.37 2.69
CA PRO A 5 -33.85 29.66 2.98
C PRO A 5 -34.75 30.53 3.86
N GLY A 6 -35.96 30.84 3.39
CA GLY A 6 -36.96 31.59 4.16
C GLY A 6 -36.98 33.11 3.96
N THR A 7 -36.10 33.70 3.13
CA THR A 7 -36.15 35.15 2.82
C THR A 7 -36.04 35.41 1.32
N SER A 8 -36.76 36.42 0.82
CA SER A 8 -36.67 36.88 -0.58
C SER A 8 -35.37 37.64 -0.90
N THR A 9 -34.51 37.89 0.10
CA THR A 9 -33.28 38.66 -0.03
C THR A 9 -32.20 37.87 -0.78
N PRO A 10 -31.65 38.40 -1.89
CA PRO A 10 -30.52 37.79 -2.56
C PRO A 10 -29.27 37.81 -1.66
N LEU A 11 -28.41 36.80 -1.80
CA LEU A 11 -27.13 36.77 -1.09
C LEU A 11 -26.29 38.01 -1.45
N PRO A 12 -25.59 38.62 -0.48
CA PRO A 12 -24.73 39.77 -0.76
C PRO A 12 -23.61 39.37 -1.75
N GLU A 13 -23.23 40.28 -2.65
CA GLU A 13 -22.30 40.00 -3.76
C GLU A 13 -20.97 39.39 -3.30
N TRP A 14 -20.45 39.80 -2.14
CA TRP A 14 -19.22 39.24 -1.56
C TRP A 14 -19.34 37.75 -1.21
N ALA A 15 -20.53 37.28 -0.84
CA ALA A 15 -20.78 35.88 -0.48
C ALA A 15 -20.89 35.02 -1.75
N VAL A 16 -21.50 35.56 -2.81
CA VAL A 16 -21.57 34.92 -4.12
C VAL A 16 -20.17 34.80 -4.73
N SER A 17 -19.37 35.87 -4.69
CA SER A 17 -17.97 35.89 -5.17
C SER A 17 -17.07 34.87 -4.45
N ARG A 18 -17.17 34.78 -3.11
CA ARG A 18 -16.43 33.76 -2.34
C ARG A 18 -16.87 32.34 -2.66
N ALA A 19 -18.16 32.10 -2.87
CA ALA A 19 -18.67 30.78 -3.22
C ALA A 19 -18.23 30.34 -4.63
N THR A 20 -18.21 31.26 -5.61
CA THR A 20 -17.75 30.98 -6.97
C THR A 20 -16.24 30.76 -7.02
N GLU A 21 -15.44 31.54 -6.28
CA GLU A 21 -14.00 31.29 -6.13
C GLU A 21 -13.71 29.93 -5.49
N LYS A 22 -14.41 29.59 -4.40
CA LYS A 22 -14.24 28.29 -3.71
C LYS A 22 -14.60 27.13 -4.64
N ALA A 23 -15.68 27.26 -5.41
CA ALA A 23 -16.08 26.28 -6.41
C ALA A 23 -15.08 26.19 -7.58
N ALA A 24 -14.52 27.31 -8.05
CA ALA A 24 -13.50 27.34 -9.10
C ALA A 24 -12.18 26.70 -8.64
N ARG A 25 -11.77 26.95 -7.39
CA ARG A 25 -10.60 26.34 -6.74
C ARG A 25 -10.78 24.82 -6.61
N HIS A 26 -11.96 24.37 -6.19
CA HIS A 26 -12.32 22.94 -6.19
C HIS A 26 -12.29 22.33 -7.60
N ARG A 27 -12.75 23.07 -8.61
CA ARG A 27 -12.80 22.59 -10.02
C ARG A 27 -11.41 22.43 -10.65
N ARG A 28 -10.40 23.17 -10.19
CA ARG A 28 -9.02 23.12 -10.70
C ARG A 28 -8.07 22.26 -9.85
N GLY A 29 -8.51 21.72 -8.72
CA GLY A 29 -7.63 21.06 -7.76
C GLY A 29 -7.20 19.64 -8.14
N TRP A 30 -8.06 18.87 -8.83
CA TRP A 30 -7.79 17.44 -9.07
C TRP A 30 -6.44 17.15 -9.78
N PRO A 31 -5.97 17.93 -10.78
CA PRO A 31 -4.69 17.64 -11.43
C PRO A 31 -3.50 17.81 -10.49
N LEU A 32 -3.55 18.84 -9.63
CA LEU A 32 -2.55 19.08 -8.60
C LEU A 32 -2.52 17.92 -7.60
N TRP A 33 -3.69 17.49 -7.12
CA TRP A 33 -3.76 16.39 -6.15
C TRP A 33 -3.31 15.07 -6.76
N THR A 34 -3.65 14.78 -8.02
CA THR A 34 -3.12 13.60 -8.72
C THR A 34 -1.60 13.68 -8.90
N ALA A 35 -1.05 14.83 -9.29
CA ALA A 35 0.39 14.99 -9.39
C ALA A 35 1.10 14.88 -8.04
N LEU A 36 0.51 15.42 -6.96
CA LEU A 36 1.04 15.28 -5.61
C LEU A 36 1.06 13.82 -5.14
N LEU A 37 0.01 13.05 -5.47
CA LEU A 37 -0.01 11.62 -5.21
C LEU A 37 1.11 10.91 -5.97
N GLY A 38 1.30 11.25 -7.25
CA GLY A 38 2.42 10.74 -8.05
C GLY A 38 3.78 11.05 -7.43
N PHE A 39 3.96 12.28 -6.92
CA PHE A 39 5.18 12.72 -6.25
C PHE A 39 5.48 11.88 -5.01
N ALA A 40 4.48 11.65 -4.16
CA ALA A 40 4.63 10.78 -2.99
C ALA A 40 4.98 9.33 -3.38
N LEU A 41 4.35 8.80 -4.44
CA LEU A 41 4.67 7.47 -4.96
C LEU A 41 6.11 7.38 -5.52
N GLY A 42 6.62 8.45 -6.13
CA GLY A 42 8.02 8.56 -6.52
C GLY A 42 8.95 8.46 -5.31
N GLY A 43 8.64 9.20 -4.25
CA GLY A 43 9.39 9.14 -2.99
C GLY A 43 9.38 7.75 -2.36
N PHE A 44 8.23 7.07 -2.33
CA PHE A 44 8.15 5.69 -1.86
C PHE A 44 8.96 4.73 -2.73
N PHE A 45 8.89 4.86 -4.06
CA PHE A 45 9.64 4.00 -4.96
C PHE A 45 11.14 4.12 -4.70
N ASP A 46 11.63 5.35 -4.59
CA ASP A 46 13.03 5.64 -4.29
C ASP A 46 13.45 5.09 -2.91
N GLY A 47 12.70 5.42 -1.85
CA GLY A 47 13.00 4.97 -0.49
C GLY A 47 12.93 3.45 -0.31
N ILE A 48 11.99 2.77 -0.96
CA ILE A 48 11.89 1.30 -0.89
C ILE A 48 12.98 0.66 -1.73
N LEU A 49 13.11 1.06 -3.00
CA LEU A 49 14.01 0.39 -3.92
C LEU A 49 15.47 0.70 -3.59
N LEU A 50 15.82 1.98 -3.44
CA LEU A 50 17.21 2.40 -3.27
C LEU A 50 17.67 2.32 -1.82
N HIS A 51 16.85 2.73 -0.85
CA HIS A 51 17.30 2.74 0.55
C HIS A 51 17.16 1.38 1.24
N GLN A 52 16.13 0.60 0.90
CA GLN A 52 15.82 -0.64 1.64
C GLN A 52 16.22 -1.91 0.90
N ILE A 53 15.84 -2.04 -0.38
CA ILE A 53 16.09 -3.26 -1.16
C ILE A 53 17.54 -3.29 -1.67
N LEU A 54 17.93 -2.27 -2.43
CA LEU A 54 19.27 -2.20 -3.03
C LEU A 54 20.31 -1.63 -2.07
N GLN A 55 19.87 -0.82 -1.11
CA GLN A 55 20.71 -0.18 -0.09
C GLN A 55 21.89 0.58 -0.71
N TRP A 56 21.68 1.19 -1.88
CA TRP A 56 22.73 1.92 -2.59
C TRP A 56 23.07 3.25 -1.90
N HIS A 57 22.09 3.82 -1.20
CA HIS A 57 22.23 4.98 -0.35
C HIS A 57 21.05 5.08 0.62
N HIS A 58 21.21 5.92 1.63
CA HIS A 58 20.18 6.36 2.57
C HIS A 58 20.06 7.89 2.48
N LEU A 59 18.97 8.46 3.01
CA LEU A 59 18.68 9.89 2.90
C LEU A 59 19.84 10.79 3.34
N LEU A 60 20.59 10.40 4.36
CA LEU A 60 21.65 11.22 4.95
C LEU A 60 23.04 10.58 4.78
N SER A 61 23.24 9.73 3.77
CA SER A 61 24.48 8.95 3.62
C SER A 61 25.77 9.77 3.61
N LEU A 62 25.74 11.00 3.10
CA LEU A 62 26.90 11.89 3.02
C LEU A 62 26.91 12.97 4.10
N VAL A 63 25.92 12.99 5.00
CA VAL A 63 25.89 13.96 6.10
C VAL A 63 26.93 13.58 7.16
N PRO A 64 27.88 14.49 7.50
CA PRO A 64 28.89 14.21 8.52
C PRO A 64 28.25 13.83 9.87
N GLY A 65 28.76 12.77 10.49
CA GLY A 65 28.23 12.26 11.77
C GLY A 65 27.00 11.35 11.66
N MET A 66 26.49 11.08 10.44
CA MET A 66 25.34 10.18 10.21
C MET A 66 25.75 8.78 9.72
N ALA A 67 26.99 8.32 9.95
CA ALA A 67 27.46 7.04 9.42
C ALA A 67 26.78 5.79 10.06
N ASP A 68 26.10 5.96 11.21
CA ASP A 68 25.41 4.87 11.88
C ASP A 68 24.16 4.41 11.11
N LEU A 69 24.09 3.10 10.85
CA LEU A 69 23.01 2.51 10.05
C LEU A 69 21.63 2.67 10.71
N ARG A 70 21.54 2.61 12.05
CA ARG A 70 20.24 2.78 12.74
C ARG A 70 19.72 4.20 12.57
N LEU A 71 20.60 5.20 12.63
CA LEU A 71 20.26 6.59 12.34
C LEU A 71 19.84 6.77 10.88
N GLN A 72 20.55 6.18 9.92
CA GLN A 72 20.17 6.24 8.50
C GLN A 72 18.77 5.64 8.27
N VAL A 73 18.52 4.44 8.77
CA VAL A 73 17.22 3.76 8.67
C VAL A 73 16.11 4.55 9.36
N LEU A 74 16.39 5.19 10.48
CA LEU A 74 15.43 6.07 11.17
C LEU A 74 15.03 7.25 10.28
N TRP A 75 16.00 7.93 9.66
CA TRP A 75 15.74 9.06 8.78
C TRP A 75 15.05 8.67 7.48
N ASP A 76 15.35 7.47 6.94
CA ASP A 76 14.54 6.89 5.87
C ASP A 76 13.10 6.67 6.31
N GLY A 77 12.88 6.22 7.55
CA GLY A 77 11.55 6.09 8.13
C GLY A 77 10.79 7.43 8.18
N TYR A 78 11.44 8.49 8.62
CA TYR A 78 10.85 9.84 8.61
C TYR A 78 10.55 10.35 7.21
N PHE A 79 11.43 10.04 6.25
CA PHE A 79 11.20 10.33 4.84
C PHE A 79 9.94 9.61 4.32
N HIS A 80 9.77 8.32 4.62
CA HIS A 80 8.56 7.58 4.26
C HIS A 80 7.31 8.15 4.96
N ALA A 81 7.42 8.56 6.23
CA ALA A 81 6.32 9.20 6.95
C ALA A 81 5.89 10.52 6.28
N LEU A 82 6.84 11.32 5.79
CA LEU A 82 6.55 12.50 4.99
C LEU A 82 5.82 12.12 3.69
N MET A 83 6.26 11.09 2.99
CA MET A 83 5.58 10.62 1.78
C MET A 83 4.16 10.11 2.06
N TYR A 84 3.92 9.46 3.20
CA TYR A 84 2.56 9.10 3.64
C TYR A 84 1.69 10.34 3.88
N LEU A 85 2.22 11.38 4.53
CA LEU A 85 1.50 12.62 4.75
C LEU A 85 1.11 13.29 3.42
N LEU A 86 2.05 13.40 2.48
CA LEU A 86 1.79 13.95 1.15
C LEU A 86 0.74 13.12 0.39
N ALA A 87 0.85 11.80 0.42
CA ALA A 87 -0.14 10.90 -0.18
C ALA A 87 -1.53 11.06 0.46
N ALA A 88 -1.61 11.15 1.79
CA ALA A 88 -2.87 11.34 2.51
C ALA A 88 -3.52 12.68 2.15
N VAL A 89 -2.74 13.77 2.10
CA VAL A 89 -3.22 15.10 1.67
C VAL A 89 -3.70 15.06 0.22
N ALA A 90 -2.96 14.40 -0.67
CA ALA A 90 -3.33 14.23 -2.06
C ALA A 90 -4.65 13.45 -2.22
N LEU A 91 -4.78 12.31 -1.52
CA LEU A 91 -5.99 11.49 -1.53
C LEU A 91 -7.18 12.23 -0.93
N TRP A 92 -6.99 12.98 0.17
CA TRP A 92 -8.02 13.85 0.73
C TRP A 92 -8.45 14.92 -0.28
N GLY A 93 -7.49 15.56 -0.95
CA GLY A 93 -7.76 16.53 -2.01
C GLY A 93 -8.57 15.94 -3.17
N LEU A 94 -8.23 14.72 -3.60
CA LEU A 94 -8.97 13.97 -4.63
C LEU A 94 -10.35 13.55 -4.15
N TRP A 95 -10.51 13.12 -2.91
CA TRP A 95 -11.82 12.78 -2.33
C TRP A 95 -12.76 13.99 -2.31
N ARG A 96 -12.21 15.19 -2.14
CA ARG A 96 -12.97 16.46 -2.07
C ARG A 96 -13.16 17.11 -3.44
N ALA A 97 -12.48 16.66 -4.48
CA ALA A 97 -12.53 17.26 -5.82
C ALA A 97 -13.11 16.25 -6.83
N PRO A 98 -14.20 16.59 -7.55
CA PRO A 98 -14.71 15.71 -8.60
C PRO A 98 -13.65 15.56 -9.70
N VAL A 99 -13.11 14.35 -9.86
CA VAL A 99 -12.19 14.01 -10.94
C VAL A 99 -12.95 14.11 -12.26
N ARG A 100 -12.41 14.89 -13.20
CA ARG A 100 -13.03 15.14 -14.51
C ARG A 100 -12.17 14.71 -15.70
N GLY A 101 -10.96 14.22 -15.44
CA GLY A 101 -10.17 13.51 -16.44
C GLY A 101 -10.57 12.05 -16.48
N GLY A 102 -10.50 11.45 -17.66
CA GLY A 102 -10.47 10.00 -17.81
C GLY A 102 -9.15 9.40 -17.31
N THR A 103 -9.10 8.07 -17.30
CA THR A 103 -8.03 7.27 -16.72
C THR A 103 -6.63 7.68 -17.21
N TRP A 104 -6.48 7.93 -18.50
CA TRP A 104 -5.18 8.28 -19.10
C TRP A 104 -4.63 9.62 -18.62
N ALA A 105 -5.48 10.62 -18.41
CA ALA A 105 -5.03 11.88 -17.84
C ALA A 105 -4.63 11.72 -16.37
N MET A 106 -5.33 10.89 -15.61
CA MET A 106 -4.97 10.60 -14.22
C MET A 106 -3.62 9.88 -14.14
N LEU A 107 -3.43 8.84 -14.96
CA LEU A 107 -2.14 8.14 -15.09
C LEU A 107 -1.02 9.09 -15.55
N GLY A 108 -1.32 9.99 -16.49
CA GLY A 108 -0.37 10.97 -16.98
C GLY A 108 0.09 11.93 -15.87
N LEU A 109 -0.84 12.45 -15.07
CA LEU A 109 -0.52 13.32 -13.95
C LEU A 109 0.20 12.59 -12.81
N LEU A 110 -0.14 11.32 -12.54
CA LEU A 110 0.63 10.48 -11.61
C LEU A 110 2.08 10.32 -12.08
N ALA A 111 2.30 10.02 -13.37
CA ALA A 111 3.63 9.90 -13.95
C ALA A 111 4.42 11.22 -13.92
N CYS A 112 3.75 12.36 -14.16
CA CYS A 112 4.35 13.69 -13.98
C CYS A 112 4.81 13.91 -12.53
N GLY A 113 3.96 13.60 -11.56
CA GLY A 113 4.30 13.70 -10.15
C GLY A 113 5.48 12.81 -9.77
N PHE A 114 5.42 11.54 -10.17
CA PHE A 114 6.45 10.55 -9.92
C PHE A 114 7.80 11.01 -10.43
N GLY A 115 7.87 11.50 -11.67
CA GLY A 115 9.13 12.00 -12.19
C GLY A 115 9.58 13.32 -11.58
N ALA A 116 8.65 14.19 -11.18
CA ALA A 116 8.98 15.42 -10.47
C ALA A 116 9.70 15.17 -9.14
N TRP A 117 9.34 14.12 -8.40
CA TRP A 117 10.09 13.70 -7.20
C TRP A 117 11.56 13.43 -7.54
N HIS A 118 11.83 12.58 -8.53
CA HIS A 118 13.19 12.19 -8.90
C HIS A 118 14.03 13.36 -9.42
N VAL A 119 13.40 14.34 -10.09
CA VAL A 119 14.08 15.58 -10.49
C VAL A 119 14.39 16.44 -9.27
N VAL A 120 13.44 16.58 -8.34
CA VAL A 120 13.66 17.33 -7.09
C VAL A 120 14.78 16.68 -6.28
N ASP A 121 14.76 15.36 -6.10
CA ASP A 121 15.79 14.66 -5.34
C ASP A 121 17.19 14.76 -5.99
N ALA A 122 17.27 14.56 -7.31
CA ALA A 122 18.54 14.71 -8.04
C ALA A 122 19.12 16.13 -7.92
N VAL A 123 18.30 17.17 -8.11
CA VAL A 123 18.79 18.55 -8.09
C VAL A 123 19.04 19.01 -6.66
N LEU A 124 18.06 18.83 -5.77
CA LEU A 124 18.11 19.35 -4.42
C LEU A 124 19.00 18.49 -3.53
N SER A 125 18.70 17.21 -3.39
CA SER A 125 19.39 16.33 -2.44
C SER A 125 20.78 15.94 -2.93
N HIS A 126 20.94 15.53 -4.19
CA HIS A 126 22.24 15.04 -4.67
C HIS A 126 23.23 16.14 -5.03
N TRP A 127 22.77 17.22 -5.66
CA TRP A 127 23.66 18.21 -6.27
C TRP A 127 23.76 19.49 -5.46
N LEU A 128 22.63 20.02 -4.98
CA LEU A 128 22.64 21.27 -4.23
C LEU A 128 23.03 21.07 -2.77
N LEU A 129 22.38 20.14 -2.08
CA LEU A 129 22.62 19.86 -0.67
C LEU A 129 23.69 18.80 -0.45
N GLY A 130 23.91 17.92 -1.42
CA GLY A 130 24.90 16.84 -1.34
C GLY A 130 24.63 15.85 -0.20
N LEU A 131 23.37 15.58 0.12
CA LEU A 131 22.96 14.70 1.22
C LEU A 131 23.30 13.23 0.96
N HIS A 132 23.18 12.82 -0.30
CA HIS A 132 23.43 11.46 -0.80
C HIS A 132 23.66 11.51 -2.32
N ARG A 133 23.96 10.36 -2.93
CA ARG A 133 24.00 10.17 -4.40
C ARG A 133 23.25 8.89 -4.72
N ILE A 134 22.79 8.71 -5.96
CA ILE A 134 22.04 7.50 -6.35
C ILE A 134 22.79 6.23 -6.02
N ARG A 135 24.10 6.22 -6.29
CA ARG A 135 24.96 5.09 -6.01
C ARG A 135 26.32 5.58 -5.56
N LEU A 136 26.67 5.27 -4.31
CA LEU A 136 27.89 5.74 -3.67
C LEU A 136 29.10 4.83 -3.95
N ASP A 137 28.87 3.53 -4.11
CA ASP A 137 29.88 2.49 -4.34
C ASP A 137 30.33 2.40 -5.81
N THR A 138 30.62 3.55 -6.43
CA THR A 138 30.98 3.58 -7.85
C THR A 138 31.97 4.69 -8.18
N ALA A 139 32.83 4.44 -9.18
CA ALA A 139 33.81 5.41 -9.67
C ALA A 139 33.16 6.58 -10.43
N ARG A 140 31.87 6.49 -10.79
CA ARG A 140 31.16 7.52 -11.58
C ARG A 140 29.78 7.86 -11.00
N PRO A 141 29.67 8.44 -9.79
CA PRO A 141 28.36 8.71 -9.16
C PRO A 141 27.46 9.60 -10.00
N LEU A 142 28.02 10.60 -10.69
CA LEU A 142 27.26 11.50 -11.55
C LEU A 142 26.55 10.77 -12.71
N ALA A 143 27.16 9.72 -13.27
CA ALA A 143 26.54 8.96 -14.35
C ALA A 143 25.27 8.23 -13.87
N TRP A 144 25.28 7.72 -12.64
CA TRP A 144 24.12 7.09 -12.01
C TRP A 144 23.03 8.10 -11.70
N ASP A 145 23.39 9.27 -11.17
CA ASP A 145 22.42 10.35 -10.95
C ASP A 145 21.72 10.79 -12.23
N LEU A 146 22.47 11.00 -13.31
CA LEU A 146 21.91 11.38 -14.60
C LEU A 146 21.05 10.26 -15.19
N GLY A 147 21.50 9.00 -15.11
CA GLY A 147 20.75 7.84 -15.57
C GLY A 147 19.42 7.70 -14.83
N TRP A 148 19.42 7.85 -13.51
CA TRP A 148 18.21 7.78 -12.69
C TRP A 148 17.27 8.95 -12.95
N MET A 149 17.79 10.18 -13.00
CA MET A 149 17.01 11.37 -13.30
C MET A 149 16.36 11.29 -14.68
N VAL A 150 17.04 10.77 -15.70
CA VAL A 150 16.46 10.56 -17.03
C VAL A 150 15.42 9.45 -16.99
N GLY A 151 15.79 8.28 -16.46
CA GLY A 151 14.97 7.06 -16.48
C GLY A 151 13.68 7.16 -15.68
N PHE A 152 13.75 7.72 -14.46
CA PHE A 152 12.63 7.80 -13.52
C PHE A 152 12.11 9.22 -13.30
N GLY A 153 12.87 10.25 -13.68
CA GLY A 153 12.43 11.65 -13.65
C GLY A 153 11.85 12.13 -14.98
N LEU A 154 12.71 12.41 -15.96
CA LEU A 154 12.35 13.10 -17.19
C LEU A 154 11.48 12.24 -18.13
N LEU A 155 11.79 10.95 -18.29
CA LEU A 155 11.00 10.07 -19.18
C LEU A 155 9.55 9.90 -18.67
N PRO A 156 9.29 9.57 -17.38
CA PRO A 156 7.92 9.52 -16.85
C PRO A 156 7.20 10.87 -16.91
N MET A 157 7.90 11.98 -16.64
CA MET A 157 7.32 13.32 -16.79
C MET A 157 6.90 13.63 -18.23
N ALA A 158 7.75 13.34 -19.21
CA ALA A 158 7.46 13.59 -20.62
C ALA A 158 6.29 12.71 -21.12
N LEU A 159 6.31 11.42 -20.77
CA LEU A 159 5.21 10.49 -21.09
C LEU A 159 3.90 10.93 -20.42
N GLY A 160 3.99 11.30 -19.14
CA GLY A 160 2.84 11.73 -18.36
C GLY A 160 2.19 13.00 -18.91
N TRP A 161 3.02 13.97 -19.30
CA TRP A 161 2.58 15.21 -19.93
C TRP A 161 1.88 14.97 -21.26
N TRP A 162 2.44 14.08 -22.08
CA TRP A 162 1.85 13.69 -23.34
C TRP A 162 0.50 12.96 -23.15
N LEU A 163 0.40 12.04 -22.19
CA LEU A 163 -0.85 11.37 -21.84
C LEU A 163 -1.92 12.34 -21.34
N TRP A 164 -1.52 13.32 -20.52
CA TRP A 164 -2.43 14.33 -19.98
C TRP A 164 -3.02 15.24 -21.06
N ARG A 165 -2.25 15.52 -22.13
CA ARG A 165 -2.67 16.39 -23.24
C ARG A 165 -3.53 15.69 -24.30
N ARG A 166 -3.67 14.37 -24.26
CA ARG A 166 -4.44 13.63 -25.26
C ARG A 166 -5.95 13.87 -25.09
N PRO A 167 -6.71 14.06 -26.19
CA PRO A 167 -8.17 14.09 -26.16
C PRO A 167 -8.71 12.80 -25.52
N GLN A 168 -9.54 12.95 -24.51
CA GLN A 168 -10.01 11.83 -23.71
C GLN A 168 -11.32 11.30 -24.29
N GLY A 169 -11.24 10.16 -24.97
CA GLY A 169 -12.38 9.46 -25.57
C GLY A 169 -12.30 7.94 -25.41
N GLY A 170 -11.66 7.45 -24.35
CA GLY A 170 -11.56 6.03 -24.06
C GLY A 170 -12.56 5.61 -22.97
N PRO A 171 -13.26 4.48 -23.11
CA PRO A 171 -14.09 3.94 -22.03
C PRO A 171 -13.24 3.68 -20.77
N PRO A 172 -13.87 3.62 -19.58
CA PRO A 172 -13.21 3.19 -18.35
C PRO A 172 -12.48 1.83 -18.56
N PRO A 173 -11.54 1.46 -17.67
CA PRO A 173 -10.85 0.17 -17.76
C PRO A 173 -11.86 -0.94 -18.06
N SER A 174 -11.62 -1.63 -19.17
CA SER A 174 -12.55 -2.62 -19.69
C SER A 174 -12.66 -3.78 -18.69
N GLY A 175 -13.80 -4.49 -18.71
CA GLY A 175 -14.04 -5.69 -17.89
C GLY A 175 -12.85 -6.66 -17.75
N PRO A 176 -11.98 -6.86 -18.76
CA PRO A 176 -10.73 -7.62 -18.64
C PRO A 176 -9.78 -7.16 -17.54
N ALA A 177 -9.61 -5.87 -17.30
CA ALA A 177 -8.69 -5.37 -16.26
C ALA A 177 -9.21 -5.67 -14.84
N LEU A 178 -10.53 -5.51 -14.64
CA LEU A 178 -11.20 -5.90 -13.41
C LEU A 178 -11.18 -7.42 -13.21
N ALA A 179 -11.36 -8.20 -14.28
CA ALA A 179 -11.27 -9.64 -14.25
C ALA A 179 -9.85 -10.12 -13.93
N MET A 180 -8.82 -9.50 -14.52
CA MET A 180 -7.42 -9.81 -14.19
C MET A 180 -7.08 -9.47 -12.74
N LEU A 181 -7.57 -8.33 -12.23
CA LEU A 181 -7.39 -7.98 -10.82
C LEU A 181 -8.10 -8.97 -9.91
N ALA A 182 -9.35 -9.35 -10.23
CA ALA A 182 -10.08 -10.35 -9.47
C ALA A 182 -9.37 -11.71 -9.48
N LEU A 183 -8.86 -12.15 -10.64
CA LEU A 183 -8.07 -13.38 -10.77
C LEU A 183 -6.76 -13.30 -9.98
N ALA A 184 -6.08 -12.15 -9.97
CA ALA A 184 -4.86 -11.95 -9.19
C ALA A 184 -5.15 -12.00 -7.68
N VAL A 185 -6.22 -11.35 -7.22
CA VAL A 185 -6.65 -11.39 -5.80
C VAL A 185 -7.05 -12.81 -5.39
N LEU A 186 -7.84 -13.51 -6.21
CA LEU A 186 -8.24 -14.89 -5.94
C LEU A 186 -7.04 -15.85 -5.97
N GLY A 187 -6.13 -15.67 -6.94
CA GLY A 187 -4.93 -16.48 -7.07
C GLY A 187 -3.94 -16.29 -5.92
N THR A 188 -3.69 -15.04 -5.52
CA THR A 188 -2.83 -14.73 -4.36
C THR A 188 -3.48 -15.15 -3.05
N GLY A 189 -4.80 -15.00 -2.91
CA GLY A 189 -5.56 -15.51 -1.75
C GLY A 189 -5.51 -17.03 -1.65
N ALA A 190 -5.68 -17.75 -2.77
CA ALA A 190 -5.54 -19.21 -2.81
C ALA A 190 -4.11 -19.68 -2.53
N TRP A 191 -3.10 -18.93 -2.98
CA TRP A 191 -1.70 -19.19 -2.65
C TRP A 191 -1.41 -19.01 -1.16
N ALA A 192 -1.86 -17.88 -0.58
CA ALA A 192 -1.71 -17.59 0.85
C ALA A 192 -2.49 -18.56 1.75
N ALA A 193 -3.55 -19.17 1.25
CA ALA A 193 -4.32 -20.19 1.97
C ALA A 193 -3.60 -21.55 2.06
N ARG A 194 -2.48 -21.76 1.35
CA ARG A 194 -1.70 -23.00 1.46
C ARG A 194 -0.92 -23.03 2.77
N PRO A 195 -1.00 -24.13 3.53
CA PRO A 195 -0.12 -24.32 4.69
C PRO A 195 1.34 -24.41 4.22
N PRO A 196 2.30 -23.91 5.01
CA PRO A 196 3.71 -24.11 4.71
C PRO A 196 4.05 -25.62 4.73
N PRO A 197 4.99 -26.07 3.88
CA PRO A 197 5.47 -27.45 3.93
C PRO A 197 6.07 -27.75 5.31
N ASP A 198 5.91 -28.99 5.76
CA ASP A 198 6.46 -29.53 7.01
C ASP A 198 5.94 -28.88 8.31
N GLN A 199 4.69 -28.42 8.32
CA GLN A 199 4.05 -27.92 9.55
C GLN A 199 3.06 -28.95 10.13
N PRO A 200 3.45 -29.69 11.19
CA PRO A 200 2.61 -30.76 11.75
C PRO A 200 1.56 -30.24 12.73
N PHE A 201 1.45 -28.91 12.93
CA PHE A 201 0.61 -28.32 13.96
C PHE A 201 -0.68 -27.73 13.39
N THR A 202 -1.80 -28.05 14.03
CA THR A 202 -3.14 -27.55 13.75
C THR A 202 -3.68 -26.81 14.97
N THR A 203 -3.93 -25.51 14.80
CA THR A 203 -4.57 -24.67 15.81
C THR A 203 -6.08 -24.71 15.64
N VAL A 204 -6.78 -25.02 16.72
CA VAL A 204 -8.23 -25.14 16.78
C VAL A 204 -8.75 -24.12 17.78
N VAL A 205 -9.79 -23.39 17.39
CA VAL A 205 -10.57 -22.53 18.29
C VAL A 205 -11.95 -23.13 18.39
N PHE A 206 -12.40 -23.43 19.61
CA PHE A 206 -13.73 -23.93 19.90
C PHE A 206 -14.68 -22.78 20.26
N ALA A 207 -15.97 -22.96 19.99
CA ALA A 207 -17.00 -22.02 20.36
C ALA A 207 -17.08 -21.89 21.90
N PRO A 208 -17.40 -20.70 22.45
CA PRO A 208 -17.59 -20.52 23.88
C PRO A 208 -18.57 -21.56 24.47
N GLY A 209 -18.17 -22.22 25.56
CA GLY A 209 -18.96 -23.28 26.20
C GLY A 209 -18.79 -24.68 25.60
N THR A 210 -17.97 -24.85 24.58
CA THR A 210 -17.58 -26.17 24.05
C THR A 210 -16.44 -26.74 24.88
N ASP A 211 -16.62 -27.95 25.43
CA ASP A 211 -15.50 -28.69 26.04
C ASP A 211 -14.60 -29.25 24.92
N ALA A 212 -13.42 -28.63 24.77
CA ALA A 212 -12.43 -28.99 23.76
C ALA A 212 -12.03 -30.47 23.84
N GLU A 213 -11.98 -31.07 25.03
CA GLU A 213 -11.55 -32.45 25.19
C GLU A 213 -12.66 -33.44 24.81
N ALA A 214 -13.91 -33.15 25.17
CA ALA A 214 -15.06 -33.90 24.68
C ALA A 214 -15.19 -33.78 23.15
N ALA A 215 -14.98 -32.58 22.59
CA ALA A 215 -15.03 -32.33 21.16
C ALA A 215 -13.96 -33.12 20.38
N LEU A 216 -12.73 -33.15 20.89
CA LEU A 216 -11.63 -33.93 20.30
C LEU A 216 -11.91 -35.43 20.33
N ARG A 217 -12.40 -35.95 21.46
CA ARG A 217 -12.79 -37.36 21.58
C ARG A 217 -13.94 -37.71 20.62
N ALA A 218 -14.97 -36.87 20.53
CA ALA A 218 -16.09 -37.06 19.63
C ALA A 218 -15.69 -37.01 18.14
N ALA A 219 -14.68 -36.20 17.80
CA ALA A 219 -14.12 -36.12 16.46
C ALA A 219 -13.22 -37.31 16.08
N GLY A 220 -12.94 -38.22 17.02
CA GLY A 220 -11.99 -39.31 16.85
C GLY A 220 -10.52 -38.89 16.96
N LEU A 221 -10.25 -37.67 17.45
CA LEU A 221 -8.92 -37.07 17.60
C LEU A 221 -8.48 -37.01 19.06
N GLY A 222 -9.09 -37.81 19.94
CA GLY A 222 -8.82 -37.79 21.38
C GLY A 222 -7.42 -38.30 21.77
N GLN A 223 -6.74 -39.02 20.88
CA GLN A 223 -5.39 -39.55 21.09
C GLN A 223 -4.29 -38.73 20.41
N VAL A 224 -4.66 -37.67 19.69
CA VAL A 224 -3.72 -36.78 19.02
C VAL A 224 -2.88 -36.03 20.06
N GLU A 225 -1.59 -35.88 19.81
CA GLU A 225 -0.70 -35.11 20.67
C GLU A 225 -1.17 -33.66 20.74
N ARG A 226 -1.55 -33.24 21.95
CA ARG A 226 -1.91 -31.85 22.26
C ARG A 226 -0.66 -31.13 22.75
N VAL A 227 -0.13 -30.27 21.90
CA VAL A 227 1.08 -29.50 22.18
C VAL A 227 0.78 -28.40 23.20
N TRP A 228 -0.38 -27.77 23.06
CA TRP A 228 -0.81 -26.70 23.94
C TRP A 228 -2.33 -26.56 23.94
N SER A 229 -2.91 -26.09 25.04
CA SER A 229 -4.31 -25.65 25.07
C SER A 229 -4.53 -24.65 26.19
N ASP A 230 -5.52 -23.78 26.01
CA ASP A 230 -5.93 -22.79 27.00
C ASP A 230 -7.40 -22.98 27.42
N PRO A 231 -7.78 -22.56 28.65
CA PRO A 231 -9.15 -22.61 29.14
C PRO A 231 -10.19 -21.83 28.31
N SER A 232 -9.79 -20.86 27.49
CA SER A 232 -10.71 -20.11 26.61
C SER A 232 -11.17 -20.89 25.38
N GLY A 233 -10.64 -22.10 25.17
CA GLY A 233 -11.08 -23.00 24.09
C GLY A 233 -10.16 -23.00 22.87
N VAL A 234 -8.90 -22.59 23.01
CA VAL A 234 -7.89 -22.72 21.95
C VAL A 234 -7.01 -23.95 22.22
N ALA A 235 -6.75 -24.76 21.19
CA ALA A 235 -5.87 -25.92 21.27
C ALA A 235 -4.93 -26.00 20.06
N VAL A 236 -3.69 -26.43 20.28
CA VAL A 236 -2.71 -26.75 19.24
C VAL A 236 -2.46 -28.25 19.27
N LEU A 237 -2.74 -28.90 18.15
CA LEU A 237 -2.70 -30.35 17.97
C LEU A 237 -1.64 -30.71 16.96
N ARG A 238 -1.01 -31.87 17.12
CA ARG A 238 -0.14 -32.45 16.10
C ARG A 238 -0.89 -33.53 15.30
N LEU A 239 -1.53 -33.14 14.21
CA LEU A 239 -2.28 -34.07 13.36
C LEU A 239 -1.34 -34.84 12.41
N GLY A 240 -1.61 -36.13 12.22
CA GLY A 240 -0.97 -36.95 11.20
C GLY A 240 -1.61 -36.76 9.82
N ASP A 241 -0.95 -37.27 8.76
CA ASP A 241 -1.40 -37.13 7.38
C ASP A 241 -2.80 -37.76 7.11
N ASP A 242 -3.18 -38.76 7.91
CA ASP A 242 -4.47 -39.45 7.82
C ASP A 242 -5.59 -38.79 8.68
N ASP A 243 -5.25 -37.79 9.50
CA ASP A 243 -6.21 -37.16 10.41
C ASP A 243 -7.05 -36.08 9.71
N ASN A 244 -8.37 -36.24 9.72
CA ASN A 244 -9.27 -35.28 9.09
C ASN A 244 -9.74 -34.18 10.06
N ALA A 245 -9.00 -33.07 10.07
CA ALA A 245 -9.26 -31.90 10.91
C ALA A 245 -10.64 -31.26 10.70
N TRP A 246 -11.29 -31.44 9.54
CA TRP A 246 -12.64 -30.88 9.27
C TRP A 246 -13.72 -31.41 10.20
N ARG A 247 -13.54 -32.59 10.77
CA ARG A 247 -14.51 -33.20 11.70
C ARG A 247 -14.74 -32.31 12.92
N LEU A 248 -13.74 -31.54 13.33
CA LEU A 248 -13.81 -30.65 14.49
C LEU A 248 -14.89 -29.56 14.34
N TYR A 249 -15.16 -29.08 13.13
CA TYR A 249 -16.25 -28.11 12.90
C TYR A 249 -17.62 -28.67 13.29
N ARG A 250 -17.83 -29.98 13.17
CA ARG A 250 -19.09 -30.63 13.58
C ARG A 250 -19.21 -30.80 15.10
N HIS A 251 -18.11 -30.60 15.82
CA HIS A 251 -18.01 -30.78 17.27
C HIS A 251 -17.68 -29.46 17.99
N GLY A 252 -18.06 -28.33 17.39
CA GLY A 252 -17.99 -27.02 18.04
C GLY A 252 -16.70 -26.25 17.78
N ALA A 253 -15.81 -26.69 16.89
CA ALA A 253 -14.75 -25.82 16.40
C ALA A 253 -15.33 -24.71 15.53
N ILE A 254 -14.90 -23.47 15.78
CA ILE A 254 -15.20 -22.29 14.97
C ILE A 254 -14.05 -21.96 14.01
N LEU A 255 -12.85 -22.44 14.31
CA LEU A 255 -11.69 -22.27 13.45
C LEU A 255 -10.75 -23.47 13.60
N VAL A 256 -10.24 -23.96 12.47
CA VAL A 256 -9.25 -25.04 12.39
C VAL A 256 -8.19 -24.65 11.36
N SER A 257 -6.96 -24.35 11.80
CA SER A 257 -5.86 -24.00 10.92
C SER A 257 -5.40 -25.19 10.09
N GLY A 258 -4.90 -24.96 8.87
CA GLY A 258 -4.44 -26.03 7.98
C GLY A 258 -5.54 -26.91 7.35
N ALA A 259 -6.79 -26.85 7.82
CA ALA A 259 -7.91 -27.57 7.23
C ALA A 259 -8.42 -26.93 5.91
N GLY A 260 -8.11 -25.65 5.65
CA GLY A 260 -8.53 -24.92 4.43
C GLY A 260 -8.84 -23.44 4.69
N VAL A 261 -9.57 -22.81 3.75
CA VAL A 261 -10.06 -21.43 3.89
C VAL A 261 -11.11 -21.37 5.02
N PRO A 262 -11.05 -20.41 5.97
CA PRO A 262 -10.27 -19.17 5.95
C PRO A 262 -9.00 -19.17 6.83
N ALA A 263 -8.58 -20.31 7.38
CA ALA A 263 -7.60 -20.35 8.48
C ALA A 263 -6.14 -20.62 8.06
N GLY A 264 -5.84 -20.67 6.75
CA GLY A 264 -4.49 -20.92 6.22
C GLY A 264 -3.42 -19.94 6.73
N CYS A 265 -3.78 -18.67 7.00
CA CYS A 265 -2.84 -17.66 7.49
C CYS A 265 -2.35 -17.93 8.93
N LEU A 266 -3.14 -18.60 9.76
CA LEU A 266 -2.77 -18.90 11.16
C LEU A 266 -1.69 -19.97 11.26
N ASN A 267 -1.52 -20.78 10.21
CA ASN A 267 -0.41 -21.73 10.11
C ASN A 267 0.94 -21.03 9.89
N TRP A 268 1.01 -19.77 9.46
CA TRP A 268 2.33 -19.13 9.28
C TRP A 268 3.02 -18.69 10.59
N SER A 269 2.40 -18.90 11.75
CA SER A 269 3.02 -18.66 13.05
C SER A 269 3.94 -19.83 13.43
N ARG A 270 5.21 -19.51 13.74
CA ARG A 270 6.14 -20.43 14.42
C ARG A 270 6.11 -20.07 15.90
N ALA A 271 5.87 -21.05 16.77
CA ALA A 271 6.11 -20.93 18.21
C ALA A 271 7.61 -20.98 18.50
#